data_AF-A0AA39CBE3-F1
#
_entry.id   AF-A0AA39CBE3-F1
#
_cell.length_a   1.000
_cell.length_b   1.000
_cell.length_c   1.000
_cell.angle_alpha   90.00
_cell.angle_beta   90.00
_cell.angle_gamma   90.00
#
_symmetry.space_group_name_H-M   'P 1'
#
loop_
_entity.id
_entity.type
_entity.pdbx_description
1 polymer ?
#
loop_
_entity_poly.entity_id
_entity_poly.type
_entity_poly.pdbx_seq_one_letter_code
_entity_poly.pdbx_strand_id
1 'polypeptide(L)'
;MATASHIELDPAAAGVYHVPDISAQSGKIGSQLLQENHDRFHMYFNPSGFHNHIAHHLLTIYALGATPEELQKAFDTNKSYQRTQFPVKERNVEDMSDSEKFQKFLGKEQYFHDFEDFFRKEIEKKGWEDVLNEHVFSRTEHADRIFGRMFAGFLHPLIHLGFGVEFKQPAIIVEALAQACTHSNWTGEFLQSIEDAANSRKSSKSLVQLINESRSNEKLRKAAHWDDGNKIRDGVLIRAPDEMISLASQWHVKPEELQQKTAEMINATVYYTGASQRPDKRVMFDFYYMHCVNCSVFFSAFLNEPWLKQENKARLLEWKGRLDLAMYVSRRCPELLLDEIKNYKPKKPSDWAGIIRRVDPLPDDGHASKLVRAIANSEQVCKQYESQPDDVFAIKGDMFLQLGHMVIDSVEVSDPKWVRSAGFDEAWEDIPARARL
;
A
#
# COMPACT_ATOMS: atom_id res chain seq x y z
N MET A 1 5.15 -9.48 25.09
CA MET A 1 5.44 -8.17 24.46
C MET A 1 6.20 -8.45 23.18
N ALA A 2 5.86 -7.77 22.10
CA ALA A 2 6.52 -7.96 20.82
C ALA A 2 8.00 -7.53 20.88
N THR A 3 8.86 -8.22 20.14
CA THR A 3 10.30 -7.92 20.01
C THR A 3 10.71 -8.00 18.54
N ALA A 4 12.00 -7.87 18.24
CA ALA A 4 12.54 -8.02 16.88
C ALA A 4 12.40 -9.45 16.32
N SER A 5 12.07 -10.44 17.16
CA SER A 5 11.95 -11.86 16.78
C SER A 5 10.69 -12.54 17.33
N HIS A 6 9.84 -11.80 18.04
CA HIS A 6 8.62 -12.34 18.66
C HIS A 6 7.43 -11.44 18.31
N ILE A 7 6.43 -12.01 17.67
CA ILE A 7 5.18 -11.33 17.31
C ILE A 7 4.15 -11.56 18.43
N GLU A 8 3.52 -10.47 18.88
CA GLU A 8 2.51 -10.50 19.94
C GLU A 8 1.43 -9.46 19.65
N LEU A 9 0.25 -9.90 19.24
CA LEU A 9 -0.92 -9.05 19.02
C LEU A 9 -1.61 -8.71 20.33
N ASP A 10 -1.92 -7.44 20.50
CA ASP A 10 -2.69 -6.91 21.63
C ASP A 10 -4.01 -6.30 21.10
N PRO A 11 -5.19 -6.76 21.58
CA PRO A 11 -6.46 -6.15 21.22
C PRO A 11 -6.53 -4.64 21.49
N ALA A 12 -5.74 -4.11 22.43
CA ALA A 12 -5.65 -2.67 22.70
C ALA A 12 -4.88 -1.90 21.60
N ALA A 13 -4.15 -2.59 20.72
CA ALA A 13 -3.34 -2.02 19.65
C ALA A 13 -3.75 -2.56 18.27
N ALA A 14 -5.05 -2.51 17.96
CA ALA A 14 -5.65 -3.09 16.75
C ALA A 14 -5.53 -2.23 15.47
N GLY A 15 -4.71 -1.17 15.49
CA GLY A 15 -4.47 -0.28 14.35
C GLY A 15 -5.46 0.87 14.22
N VAL A 16 -5.27 1.73 13.21
CA VAL A 16 -5.98 3.03 13.08
C VAL A 16 -7.44 2.88 12.66
N TYR A 17 -7.80 1.77 12.03
CA TYR A 17 -9.17 1.36 11.79
C TYR A 17 -9.34 -0.08 12.25
N HIS A 18 -10.23 -0.27 13.20
CA HIS A 18 -10.57 -1.56 13.78
C HIS A 18 -12.02 -1.59 14.26
N VAL A 19 -12.57 -2.78 14.41
CA VAL A 19 -13.85 -3.00 15.11
C VAL A 19 -13.64 -2.86 16.62
N PRO A 20 -14.65 -2.41 17.39
CA PRO A 20 -14.46 -2.09 18.81
C PRO A 20 -14.08 -3.28 19.69
N ASP A 21 -14.57 -4.49 19.37
CA ASP A 21 -14.39 -5.67 20.21
C ASP A 21 -13.59 -6.75 19.46
N ILE A 22 -12.29 -6.86 19.78
CA ILE A 22 -11.40 -7.89 19.23
C ILE A 22 -11.09 -8.93 20.30
N SER A 23 -11.28 -10.20 19.96
CA SER A 23 -11.07 -11.32 20.88
C SER A 23 -9.59 -11.50 21.23
N ALA A 24 -9.30 -11.62 22.54
CA ALA A 24 -7.97 -12.02 23.02
C ALA A 24 -7.55 -13.40 22.47
N GLN A 25 -8.50 -14.30 22.22
CA GLN A 25 -8.22 -15.59 21.59
C GLN A 25 -7.78 -15.41 20.13
N SER A 26 -8.41 -14.49 19.38
CA SER A 26 -7.95 -14.12 18.04
C SER A 26 -6.54 -13.51 18.08
N GLY A 27 -6.23 -12.69 19.10
CA GLY A 27 -4.88 -12.14 19.31
C GLY A 27 -3.84 -13.23 19.52
N LYS A 28 -4.14 -14.22 20.37
CA LYS A 28 -3.25 -15.38 20.60
C LYS A 28 -3.01 -16.19 19.33
N ILE A 29 -4.07 -16.54 18.60
CA ILE A 29 -3.95 -17.34 17.37
C ILE A 29 -3.27 -16.56 16.26
N GLY A 30 -3.63 -15.28 16.07
CA GLY A 30 -2.96 -14.40 15.11
C GLY A 30 -1.47 -14.27 15.39
N SER A 31 -1.06 -14.11 16.66
CA SER A 31 0.37 -14.08 17.05
C SER A 31 1.10 -15.36 16.66
N GLN A 32 0.51 -16.53 16.92
CA GLN A 32 1.09 -17.82 16.57
C GLN A 32 1.27 -18.00 15.05
N LEU A 33 0.25 -17.64 14.27
CA LEU A 33 0.27 -17.80 12.82
C LEU A 33 1.23 -16.80 12.14
N LEU A 34 1.29 -15.58 12.65
CA LEU A 34 2.24 -14.58 12.19
C LEU A 34 3.67 -14.99 12.53
N GLN A 35 3.91 -15.53 13.73
CA GLN A 35 5.22 -16.07 14.10
C GLN A 35 5.61 -17.24 13.19
N GLU A 36 4.69 -18.15 12.92
CA GLU A 36 4.94 -19.26 11.98
C GLU A 36 5.30 -18.74 10.57
N ASN A 37 4.64 -17.67 10.11
CA ASN A 37 4.99 -17.02 8.86
C ASN A 37 6.40 -16.43 8.87
N HIS A 38 6.73 -15.66 9.90
CA HIS A 38 8.03 -15.03 10.13
C HIS A 38 9.16 -16.06 10.10
N ASP A 39 9.00 -17.17 10.84
CA ASP A 39 10.07 -18.16 11.03
C ASP A 39 10.32 -19.03 9.79
N ARG A 40 9.30 -19.23 8.93
CA ARG A 40 9.33 -20.29 7.90
C ARG A 40 9.43 -19.77 6.49
N PHE A 41 8.76 -18.66 6.19
CA PHE A 41 8.49 -18.27 4.81
C PHE A 41 9.28 -17.04 4.40
N HIS A 42 9.69 -17.04 3.14
CA HIS A 42 10.32 -15.89 2.53
C HIS A 42 9.27 -14.82 2.22
N MET A 43 9.69 -13.56 2.18
CA MET A 43 8.85 -12.44 1.73
C MET A 43 8.35 -12.50 0.28
N TYR A 44 8.86 -13.42 -0.54
CA TYR A 44 8.34 -13.68 -1.88
C TYR A 44 7.89 -15.12 -1.93
N PHE A 45 6.80 -15.45 -2.61
CA PHE A 45 6.35 -16.84 -2.72
C PHE A 45 6.80 -17.53 -4.00
N ASN A 46 7.33 -16.79 -4.98
CA ASN A 46 7.82 -17.37 -6.24
C ASN A 46 9.08 -16.64 -6.77
N PRO A 47 9.76 -17.19 -7.79
CA PRO A 47 10.92 -16.55 -8.43
C PRO A 47 10.57 -15.34 -9.31
N SER A 48 9.28 -15.06 -9.53
CA SER A 48 8.82 -13.86 -10.25
C SER A 48 8.74 -12.62 -9.35
N GLY A 49 9.11 -12.75 -8.07
CA GLY A 49 9.12 -11.65 -7.11
C GLY A 49 7.74 -11.28 -6.56
N PHE A 50 6.77 -12.19 -6.60
CA PHE A 50 5.46 -11.95 -5.97
C PHE A 50 5.55 -12.11 -4.46
N HIS A 51 4.94 -11.18 -3.74
CA HIS A 51 5.13 -11.02 -2.29
C HIS A 51 4.27 -11.95 -1.46
N ASN A 52 4.78 -12.38 -0.31
CA ASN A 52 4.02 -13.09 0.71
C ASN A 52 3.07 -12.11 1.41
N HIS A 53 1.76 -12.33 1.26
CA HIS A 53 0.72 -11.48 1.85
C HIS A 53 0.15 -11.98 3.18
N ILE A 54 0.65 -13.08 3.75
CA ILE A 54 0.08 -13.67 4.97
C ILE A 54 0.01 -12.65 6.11
N ALA A 55 1.11 -11.95 6.40
CA ALA A 55 1.14 -10.94 7.45
C ALA A 55 0.13 -9.82 7.20
N HIS A 56 0.03 -9.36 5.94
CA HIS A 56 -0.90 -8.32 5.53
C HIS A 56 -2.35 -8.75 5.71
N HIS A 57 -2.66 -9.99 5.31
CA HIS A 57 -4.00 -10.54 5.39
C HIS A 57 -4.41 -10.71 6.86
N LEU A 58 -3.62 -11.44 7.65
CA LEU A 58 -3.95 -11.77 9.03
C LEU A 58 -4.11 -10.53 9.91
N LEU A 59 -3.20 -9.55 9.81
CA LEU A 59 -3.32 -8.30 10.58
C LEU A 59 -4.55 -7.49 10.20
N THR A 60 -4.90 -7.48 8.91
CA THR A 60 -6.10 -6.78 8.43
C THR A 60 -7.35 -7.42 9.01
N ILE A 61 -7.56 -8.72 8.80
CA ILE A 61 -8.79 -9.37 9.26
C ILE A 61 -8.83 -9.46 10.79
N TYR A 62 -7.68 -9.50 11.47
CA TYR A 62 -7.61 -9.34 12.92
C TYR A 62 -8.19 -8.00 13.39
N ALA A 63 -7.77 -6.88 12.78
CA ALA A 63 -8.34 -5.56 13.07
C ALA A 63 -9.84 -5.47 12.71
N LEU A 64 -10.30 -6.27 11.74
CA LEU A 64 -11.70 -6.36 11.35
C LEU A 64 -12.51 -7.35 12.21
N GLY A 65 -11.89 -7.99 13.22
CA GLY A 65 -12.58 -8.85 14.19
C GLY A 65 -12.73 -10.30 13.75
N ALA A 66 -11.84 -10.81 12.90
CA ALA A 66 -11.82 -12.21 12.51
C ALA A 66 -11.72 -13.15 13.73
N THR A 67 -12.48 -14.24 13.69
CA THR A 67 -12.39 -15.29 14.72
C THR A 67 -11.07 -16.08 14.61
N PRO A 68 -10.68 -16.84 15.64
CA PRO A 68 -9.57 -17.78 15.56
C PRO A 68 -9.60 -18.69 14.33
N GLU A 69 -10.78 -19.20 13.99
CA GLU A 69 -11.01 -20.11 12.87
C GLU A 69 -10.85 -19.40 11.53
N GLU A 70 -11.32 -18.16 11.42
CA GLU A 70 -11.16 -17.32 10.22
C GLU A 70 -9.68 -17.01 9.98
N LEU A 71 -8.93 -16.65 11.02
CA LEU A 71 -7.47 -16.42 10.95
C LEU A 71 -6.71 -17.69 10.53
N GLN A 72 -7.02 -18.82 11.15
CA GLN A 72 -6.41 -20.11 10.80
C GLN A 72 -6.68 -20.48 9.34
N LYS A 73 -7.92 -20.32 8.87
CA LYS A 73 -8.31 -20.61 7.49
C LYS A 73 -7.60 -19.70 6.49
N ALA A 74 -7.47 -18.40 6.79
CA ALA A 74 -6.73 -17.46 5.97
C ALA A 74 -5.25 -17.83 5.86
N PHE A 75 -4.62 -18.24 6.98
CA PHE A 75 -3.24 -18.74 6.99
C PHE A 75 -3.09 -20.03 6.17
N ASP A 76 -3.95 -21.02 6.39
CA ASP A 76 -3.89 -22.31 5.71
C ASP A 76 -4.07 -22.20 4.19
N THR A 77 -4.95 -21.29 3.75
CA THR A 77 -5.15 -20.98 2.33
C THR A 77 -3.87 -20.43 1.71
N ASN A 78 -3.21 -19.49 2.41
CA ASN A 78 -2.10 -18.73 1.85
C ASN A 78 -0.72 -19.38 2.05
N LYS A 79 -0.55 -20.25 3.06
CA LYS A 79 0.75 -20.91 3.34
C LYS A 79 1.16 -21.95 2.30
N SER A 80 0.19 -22.52 1.58
CA SER A 80 0.37 -23.68 0.70
C SER A 80 1.33 -23.46 -0.48
N TYR A 81 1.49 -22.21 -0.93
CA TYR A 81 2.31 -21.83 -2.06
C TYR A 81 3.53 -20.97 -1.69
N GLN A 82 3.75 -20.73 -0.40
CA GLN A 82 4.88 -19.93 0.07
C GLN A 82 6.19 -20.68 -0.13
N ARG A 83 7.26 -19.94 -0.47
CA ARG A 83 8.61 -20.50 -0.51
C ARG A 83 9.26 -20.37 0.87
N THR A 84 10.12 -21.33 1.20
CA THR A 84 10.90 -21.29 2.44
C THR A 84 11.99 -20.22 2.38
N GLN A 85 12.45 -19.76 3.54
CA GLN A 85 13.59 -18.86 3.62
C GLN A 85 14.91 -19.51 3.20
N PHE A 86 15.87 -18.69 2.77
CA PHE A 86 17.26 -19.09 2.58
C PHE A 86 17.96 -19.20 3.95
N PRO A 87 19.02 -20.03 4.11
CA PRO A 87 19.81 -20.00 5.34
C PRO A 87 20.58 -18.68 5.49
N VAL A 88 20.68 -18.18 6.72
CA VAL A 88 21.55 -17.04 7.05
C VAL A 88 23.01 -17.40 6.85
N LYS A 89 23.77 -16.48 6.27
CA LYS A 89 25.23 -16.54 6.17
C LYS A 89 25.82 -15.46 7.06
N GLU A 90 26.30 -15.84 8.25
CA GLU A 90 26.83 -14.93 9.28
C GLU A 90 27.83 -13.91 8.72
N ARG A 91 28.71 -14.34 7.80
CA ARG A 91 29.68 -13.44 7.18
C ARG A 91 29.06 -12.29 6.39
N ASN A 92 27.94 -12.54 5.71
CA ASN A 92 27.21 -11.48 5.00
C ASN A 92 26.67 -10.46 6.01
N VAL A 93 26.11 -10.93 7.12
CA VAL A 93 25.57 -10.09 8.20
C VAL A 93 26.67 -9.22 8.85
N GLU A 94 27.85 -9.79 9.08
CA GLU A 94 29.02 -9.03 9.55
C GLU A 94 29.40 -7.93 8.55
N ASP A 95 29.48 -8.26 7.26
CA ASP A 95 29.84 -7.31 6.22
C ASP A 95 28.74 -6.24 6.01
N MET A 96 27.47 -6.50 6.34
CA MET A 96 26.38 -5.51 6.32
C MET A 96 26.52 -4.42 7.39
N SER A 97 27.29 -4.65 8.47
CA SER A 97 27.55 -3.62 9.48
C SER A 97 28.47 -2.49 8.98
N ASP A 98 29.07 -2.67 7.80
CA ASP A 98 29.85 -1.66 7.09
C ASP A 98 29.01 -1.06 5.95
N SER A 99 28.77 0.25 6.00
CA SER A 99 27.89 0.95 5.06
C SER A 99 28.33 0.88 3.60
N GLU A 100 29.64 0.75 3.31
CA GLU A 100 30.14 0.64 1.94
C GLU A 100 29.94 -0.80 1.41
N LYS A 101 30.15 -1.79 2.27
CA LYS A 101 29.92 -3.20 1.92
C LYS A 101 28.43 -3.53 1.80
N PHE A 102 27.57 -2.93 2.63
CA PHE A 102 26.12 -3.11 2.63
C PHE A 102 25.53 -2.97 1.22
N GLN A 103 26.05 -2.02 0.44
CA GLN A 103 25.59 -1.71 -0.92
C GLN A 103 25.68 -2.91 -1.87
N LYS A 104 26.62 -3.84 -1.66
CA LYS A 104 26.84 -5.02 -2.51
C LYS A 104 25.70 -6.03 -2.42
N PHE A 105 24.91 -5.98 -1.35
CA PHE A 105 23.80 -6.89 -1.08
C PHE A 105 22.46 -6.35 -1.61
N LEU A 106 22.33 -5.03 -1.79
CA LEU A 106 21.09 -4.40 -2.22
C LEU A 106 20.57 -4.93 -3.56
N GLY A 107 19.25 -5.05 -3.67
CA GLY A 107 18.55 -5.46 -4.89
C GLY A 107 18.61 -6.94 -5.21
N LYS A 108 19.00 -7.79 -4.25
CA LYS A 108 19.18 -9.24 -4.46
C LYS A 108 18.38 -10.02 -3.42
N GLU A 109 17.34 -10.72 -3.88
CA GLU A 109 16.41 -11.46 -3.01
C GLU A 109 17.09 -12.56 -2.18
N GLN A 110 18.19 -13.14 -2.67
CA GLN A 110 18.94 -14.18 -1.97
C GLN A 110 19.49 -13.76 -0.59
N TYR A 111 19.61 -12.45 -0.34
CA TYR A 111 20.08 -11.89 0.93
C TYR A 111 18.96 -11.47 1.87
N PHE A 112 17.70 -11.79 1.56
CA PHE A 112 16.56 -11.41 2.39
C PHE A 112 16.74 -11.80 3.87
N HIS A 113 16.98 -13.08 4.15
CA HIS A 113 17.14 -13.57 5.53
C HIS A 113 18.43 -13.04 6.20
N ASP A 114 19.48 -12.75 5.42
CA ASP A 114 20.68 -12.07 5.93
C ASP A 114 20.36 -10.63 6.38
N PHE A 115 19.54 -9.90 5.62
CA PHE A 115 19.05 -8.58 6.04
C PHE A 115 18.14 -8.67 7.26
N GLU A 116 17.28 -9.69 7.36
CA GLU A 116 16.45 -9.88 8.55
C GLU A 116 17.31 -10.07 9.80
N ASP A 117 18.33 -10.93 9.76
CA ASP A 117 19.23 -11.12 10.89
C ASP A 117 20.01 -9.84 11.25
N PHE A 118 20.43 -9.07 10.25
CA PHE A 118 21.06 -7.77 10.45
C PHE A 118 20.13 -6.78 11.17
N PHE A 119 18.92 -6.53 10.62
CA PHE A 119 18.00 -5.56 11.20
C PHE A 119 17.43 -6.02 12.54
N ARG A 120 17.26 -7.34 12.75
CA ARG A 120 16.89 -7.90 14.05
C ARG A 120 17.90 -7.50 15.12
N LYS A 121 19.21 -7.70 14.87
CA LYS A 121 20.29 -7.32 15.80
C LYS A 121 20.33 -5.82 16.06
N GLU A 122 20.11 -5.00 15.02
CA GLU A 122 20.07 -3.54 15.17
C GLU A 122 18.88 -3.09 16.03
N ILE A 123 17.69 -3.66 15.81
CA ILE A 123 16.48 -3.34 16.58
C ILE A 123 16.59 -3.83 18.02
N GLU A 124 17.17 -5.01 18.27
CA GLU A 124 17.45 -5.51 19.63
C GLU A 124 18.37 -4.56 20.41
N LYS A 125 19.31 -3.91 19.72
CA LYS A 125 20.29 -3.01 20.32
C LYS A 125 19.76 -1.59 20.55
N LYS A 126 19.01 -1.05 19.58
CA LYS A 126 18.67 0.38 19.51
C LYS A 126 17.18 0.67 19.72
N GLY A 127 16.31 -0.32 19.54
CA GLY A 127 14.87 -0.09 19.37
C GLY A 127 14.52 0.20 17.91
N TRP A 128 13.28 -0.11 17.52
CA TRP A 128 12.87 -0.04 16.11
C TRP A 128 12.68 1.40 15.63
N GLU A 129 12.28 2.31 16.52
CA GLU A 129 12.13 3.74 16.23
C GLU A 129 13.46 4.37 15.81
N ASP A 130 14.53 4.10 16.56
CA ASP A 130 15.86 4.62 16.27
C ASP A 130 16.46 3.98 15.02
N VAL A 131 16.25 2.68 14.80
CA VAL A 131 16.66 2.00 13.57
C VAL A 131 15.97 2.59 12.33
N LEU A 132 14.67 2.88 12.40
CA LEU A 132 13.98 3.55 11.28
C LEU A 132 14.51 4.96 11.06
N ASN A 133 14.73 5.73 12.13
CA ASN A 133 15.32 7.06 12.01
C ASN A 133 16.71 7.03 11.39
N GLU A 134 17.54 6.06 11.75
CA GLU A 134 18.92 5.91 11.23
C GLU A 134 18.95 5.39 9.78
N HIS A 135 18.26 4.28 9.51
CA HIS A 135 18.37 3.54 8.24
C HIS A 135 17.38 3.99 7.18
N VAL A 136 16.35 4.77 7.51
CA VAL A 136 15.31 5.18 6.55
C VAL A 136 15.15 6.70 6.51
N PHE A 137 15.21 7.38 7.65
CA PHE A 137 14.80 8.79 7.74
C PHE A 137 15.94 9.79 8.06
N SER A 138 17.20 9.35 8.09
CA SER A 138 18.35 10.20 8.46
C SER A 138 18.86 11.10 7.34
N ARG A 139 18.34 10.97 6.10
CA ARG A 139 18.78 11.70 4.90
C ARG A 139 20.25 11.49 4.52
N THR A 140 20.88 10.45 5.05
CA THR A 140 22.20 10.00 4.56
C THR A 140 22.02 9.26 3.24
N GLU A 141 23.09 9.14 2.45
CA GLU A 141 23.05 8.36 1.20
C GLU A 141 22.58 6.91 1.44
N HIS A 142 23.03 6.30 2.54
CA HIS A 142 22.59 4.98 2.96
C HIS A 142 21.08 4.94 3.24
N ALA A 143 20.57 5.88 4.04
CA ALA A 143 19.17 5.91 4.40
C ALA A 143 18.26 6.19 3.19
N ASP A 144 18.66 7.12 2.32
CA ASP A 144 17.87 7.48 1.14
C ASP A 144 17.77 6.31 0.13
N ARG A 145 18.77 5.42 0.08
CA ARG A 145 18.70 4.19 -0.72
C ARG A 145 17.67 3.19 -0.20
N ILE A 146 17.51 3.07 1.12
CA ILE A 146 16.49 2.20 1.74
C ILE A 146 15.12 2.89 1.63
N PHE A 147 15.04 4.18 1.92
CA PHE A 147 13.83 4.99 1.79
C PHE A 147 13.24 4.88 0.39
N GLY A 148 14.03 5.03 -0.68
CA GLY A 148 13.50 4.92 -2.04
C GLY A 148 13.05 3.52 -2.44
N ARG A 149 13.60 2.48 -1.79
CA ARG A 149 13.14 1.10 -1.94
C ARG A 149 11.85 0.82 -1.17
N MET A 150 11.45 1.65 -0.19
CA MET A 150 10.14 1.51 0.46
C MET A 150 8.99 1.65 -0.54
N PHE A 151 9.21 2.42 -1.60
CA PHE A 151 8.24 2.68 -2.68
C PHE A 151 8.28 1.64 -3.82
N ALA A 152 9.16 0.64 -3.73
CA ALA A 152 9.33 -0.37 -4.77
C ALA A 152 8.22 -1.43 -4.75
N GLY A 153 8.17 -2.25 -5.81
CA GLY A 153 7.31 -3.42 -5.87
C GLY A 153 5.82 -3.13 -5.72
N PHE A 154 5.32 -1.97 -6.17
CA PHE A 154 3.95 -1.52 -5.89
C PHE A 154 3.67 -1.27 -4.40
N LEU A 155 4.59 -0.57 -3.72
CA LEU A 155 4.49 -0.15 -2.31
C LEU A 155 4.57 -1.28 -1.27
N HIS A 156 4.90 -2.52 -1.66
CA HIS A 156 4.87 -3.64 -0.71
C HIS A 156 5.76 -3.45 0.52
N PRO A 157 7.02 -2.96 0.41
CA PRO A 157 7.83 -2.73 1.62
C PRO A 157 7.22 -1.65 2.52
N LEU A 158 6.66 -0.56 1.96
CA LEU A 158 5.99 0.48 2.75
C LEU A 158 4.67 -0.01 3.38
N ILE A 159 3.90 -0.85 2.68
CA ILE A 159 2.70 -1.51 3.22
C ILE A 159 3.10 -2.40 4.40
N HIS A 160 4.15 -3.21 4.23
CA HIS A 160 4.64 -4.11 5.26
C HIS A 160 5.18 -3.33 6.49
N LEU A 161 5.94 -2.26 6.26
CA LEU A 161 6.37 -1.34 7.32
C LEU A 161 5.18 -0.70 8.03
N GLY A 162 4.16 -0.29 7.28
CA GLY A 162 2.92 0.29 7.80
C GLY A 162 2.24 -0.63 8.80
N PHE A 163 2.10 -1.92 8.47
CA PHE A 163 1.59 -2.93 9.39
C PHE A 163 2.47 -3.07 10.64
N GLY A 164 3.79 -3.15 10.48
CA GLY A 164 4.71 -3.25 11.62
C GLY A 164 4.62 -2.07 12.58
N VAL A 165 4.54 -0.84 12.06
CA VAL A 165 4.43 0.39 12.87
C VAL A 165 3.04 0.53 13.50
N GLU A 166 1.98 0.25 12.74
CA GLU A 166 0.59 0.35 13.18
C GLU A 166 0.30 -0.59 14.36
N PHE A 167 0.74 -1.85 14.27
CA PHE A 167 0.50 -2.88 15.29
C PHE A 167 1.65 -3.02 16.31
N LYS A 168 2.67 -2.15 16.24
CA LYS A 168 3.86 -2.20 17.11
C LYS A 168 4.56 -3.56 17.13
N GLN A 169 4.82 -4.12 15.95
CA GLN A 169 5.44 -5.44 15.76
C GLN A 169 6.86 -5.29 15.18
N PRO A 170 7.92 -5.26 16.02
CA PRO A 170 9.27 -5.03 15.52
C PRO A 170 9.78 -6.13 14.57
N ALA A 171 9.37 -7.39 14.75
CA ALA A 171 9.68 -8.47 13.81
C ALA A 171 9.15 -8.21 12.39
N ILE A 172 7.96 -7.62 12.27
CA ILE A 172 7.38 -7.21 10.97
C ILE A 172 8.11 -5.98 10.41
N ILE A 173 8.65 -5.12 11.26
CA ILE A 173 9.52 -3.99 10.82
C ILE A 173 10.85 -4.52 10.27
N VAL A 174 11.44 -5.55 10.89
CA VAL A 174 12.62 -6.27 10.36
C VAL A 174 12.33 -6.79 8.95
N GLU A 175 11.22 -7.52 8.78
CA GLU A 175 10.75 -8.04 7.50
C GLU A 175 10.62 -6.92 6.45
N ALA A 176 10.03 -5.77 6.81
CA ALA A 176 9.86 -4.63 5.91
C ALA A 176 11.20 -4.03 5.43
N LEU A 177 12.15 -3.85 6.36
CA LEU A 177 13.48 -3.31 6.05
C LEU A 177 14.27 -4.26 5.15
N ALA A 178 14.25 -5.55 5.46
CA ALA A 178 14.85 -6.60 4.64
C ALA A 178 14.19 -6.64 3.25
N GLN A 179 12.86 -6.58 3.19
CA GLN A 179 12.12 -6.56 1.94
C GLN A 179 12.53 -5.37 1.07
N ALA A 180 12.57 -4.15 1.64
CA ALA A 180 13.04 -2.97 0.93
C ALA A 180 14.44 -3.19 0.35
N CYS A 181 15.38 -3.69 1.15
CA CYS A 181 16.77 -3.89 0.72
C CYS A 181 16.92 -4.88 -0.45
N THR A 182 15.99 -5.82 -0.63
CA THR A 182 16.01 -6.76 -1.78
C THR A 182 15.43 -6.19 -3.07
N HIS A 183 14.73 -5.05 -3.04
CA HIS A 183 14.17 -4.43 -4.24
C HIS A 183 15.20 -3.58 -5.00
N SER A 184 15.00 -3.45 -6.32
CA SER A 184 15.69 -2.47 -7.17
C SER A 184 15.33 -1.03 -6.79
N ASN A 185 16.21 -0.06 -7.07
CA ASN A 185 16.01 1.34 -6.68
C ASN A 185 15.36 2.27 -7.71
N TRP A 186 14.89 1.77 -8.85
CA TRP A 186 14.41 2.66 -9.93
C TRP A 186 13.26 3.59 -9.47
N THR A 187 12.41 3.14 -8.53
CA THR A 187 11.37 3.99 -7.92
C THR A 187 11.97 5.12 -7.09
N GLY A 188 13.04 4.86 -6.36
CA GLY A 188 13.77 5.86 -5.58
C GLY A 188 14.42 6.91 -6.47
N GLU A 189 15.08 6.49 -7.55
CA GLU A 189 15.70 7.40 -8.53
C GLU A 189 14.65 8.31 -9.20
N PHE A 190 13.51 7.74 -9.58
CA PHE A 190 12.39 8.48 -10.14
C PHE A 190 11.82 9.50 -9.15
N LEU A 191 11.52 9.08 -7.91
CA LEU A 191 10.93 9.96 -6.90
C LEU A 191 11.90 11.04 -6.42
N GLN A 192 13.19 10.74 -6.34
CA GLN A 192 14.22 11.74 -6.06
C GLN A 192 14.27 12.80 -7.17
N SER A 193 14.20 12.39 -8.43
CA SER A 193 14.15 13.35 -9.57
C SER A 193 12.94 14.29 -9.48
N ILE A 194 11.81 13.80 -8.94
CA ILE A 194 10.63 14.65 -8.68
C ILE A 194 10.87 15.57 -7.48
N GLU A 195 11.44 15.08 -6.38
CA GLU A 195 11.80 15.89 -5.20
C GLU A 195 12.74 17.04 -5.61
N ASP A 196 13.74 16.77 -6.44
CA ASP A 196 14.68 17.77 -6.93
C ASP A 196 13.98 18.84 -7.79
N ALA A 197 13.10 18.43 -8.70
CA ALA A 197 12.30 19.35 -9.52
C ALA A 197 11.32 20.19 -8.68
N ALA A 198 10.78 19.61 -7.61
CA ALA A 198 9.87 20.23 -6.66
C ALA A 198 10.52 21.42 -5.92
N ASN A 199 11.84 21.43 -5.71
CA ASN A 199 12.53 22.53 -5.01
C ASN A 199 12.34 23.91 -5.68
N SER A 200 11.99 23.95 -6.96
CA SER A 200 11.73 25.19 -7.71
C SER A 200 10.30 25.73 -7.57
N ARG A 201 9.40 24.97 -6.94
CA ARG A 201 7.97 25.26 -6.85
C ARG A 201 7.62 25.96 -5.54
N LYS A 202 6.63 26.85 -5.59
CA LYS A 202 6.20 27.68 -4.44
C LYS A 202 4.79 27.38 -3.94
N SER A 203 4.00 26.65 -4.72
CA SER A 203 2.59 26.35 -4.44
C SER A 203 2.31 24.90 -4.74
N SER A 204 1.49 24.27 -3.89
CA SER A 204 1.01 22.89 -4.06
C SER A 204 -0.32 22.89 -4.80
N LYS A 205 -0.48 22.02 -5.79
CA LYS A 205 -1.82 21.66 -6.33
C LYS A 205 -2.40 20.49 -5.53
N SER A 206 -3.70 20.27 -5.65
CA SER A 206 -4.30 19.06 -5.08
C SER A 206 -3.97 17.82 -5.93
N LEU A 207 -4.02 16.63 -5.33
CA LEU A 207 -3.86 15.39 -6.09
C LEU A 207 -4.99 15.20 -7.11
N VAL A 208 -6.22 15.59 -6.79
CA VAL A 208 -7.36 15.51 -7.72
C VAL A 208 -7.18 16.44 -8.92
N GLN A 209 -6.67 17.67 -8.72
CA GLN A 209 -6.30 18.57 -9.81
C GLN A 209 -5.22 17.94 -10.72
N LEU A 210 -4.18 17.36 -10.12
CA LEU A 210 -3.08 16.72 -10.87
C LEU A 210 -3.53 15.45 -11.62
N ILE A 211 -4.47 14.69 -11.05
CA ILE A 211 -5.12 13.56 -11.74
C ILE A 211 -5.84 14.05 -12.99
N ASN A 212 -6.65 15.11 -12.89
CA ASN A 212 -7.38 15.69 -14.03
C ASN A 212 -6.44 16.30 -15.09
N GLU A 213 -5.36 16.96 -14.67
CA GLU A 213 -4.32 17.47 -15.56
C GLU A 213 -3.60 16.35 -16.30
N SER A 214 -3.31 15.24 -15.62
CA SER A 214 -2.64 14.09 -16.24
C SER A 214 -3.49 13.43 -17.33
N ARG A 215 -4.82 13.32 -17.11
CA ARG A 215 -5.78 12.85 -18.11
C ARG A 215 -5.86 13.80 -19.32
N SER A 216 -5.78 15.10 -19.07
CA SER A 216 -5.82 16.13 -20.12
C SER A 216 -4.50 16.22 -20.91
N ASN A 217 -3.42 15.64 -20.40
CA ASN A 217 -2.13 15.57 -21.08
C ASN A 217 -2.06 14.33 -22.00
N GLU A 218 -2.14 14.55 -23.31
CA GLU A 218 -2.14 13.47 -24.30
C GLU A 218 -0.89 12.60 -24.25
N LYS A 219 0.29 13.20 -24.01
CA LYS A 219 1.56 12.47 -23.97
C LYS A 219 1.61 11.53 -22.76
N LEU A 220 1.21 11.99 -21.58
CA LEU A 220 1.08 11.14 -20.38
C LEU A 220 0.05 10.03 -20.59
N ARG A 221 -1.14 10.38 -21.08
CA ARG A 221 -2.24 9.43 -21.31
C ARG A 221 -1.86 8.30 -22.27
N LYS A 222 -1.04 8.58 -23.29
CA LYS A 222 -0.59 7.61 -24.30
C LYS A 222 0.74 6.94 -23.96
N ALA A 223 1.44 7.34 -22.90
CA ALA A 223 2.78 6.86 -22.62
C ALA A 223 2.83 5.36 -22.31
N ALA A 224 1.87 4.81 -21.56
CA ALA A 224 1.84 3.39 -21.27
C ALA A 224 1.22 2.56 -22.41
N HIS A 225 1.88 1.46 -22.76
CA HIS A 225 1.45 0.49 -23.78
C HIS A 225 1.12 -0.86 -23.14
N TRP A 226 0.23 -1.63 -23.77
CA TRP A 226 -0.25 -2.91 -23.23
C TRP A 226 0.88 -3.93 -23.01
N ASP A 227 1.89 -3.94 -23.87
CA ASP A 227 2.99 -4.92 -23.80
C ASP A 227 4.13 -4.52 -22.84
N ASP A 228 4.09 -3.32 -22.23
CA ASP A 228 5.13 -2.93 -21.26
C ASP A 228 5.12 -3.86 -20.03
N GLY A 229 6.28 -4.40 -19.61
CA GLY A 229 6.33 -5.24 -18.41
C GLY A 229 5.85 -4.49 -17.15
N ASN A 230 6.49 -3.38 -16.83
CA ASN A 230 6.02 -2.42 -15.82
C ASN A 230 5.60 -1.11 -16.50
N LYS A 231 4.31 -0.79 -16.43
CA LYS A 231 3.71 0.36 -17.13
C LYS A 231 4.25 1.74 -16.69
N ILE A 232 4.84 1.84 -15.51
CA ILE A 232 5.56 3.05 -15.07
C ILE A 232 6.96 3.04 -15.68
N ARG A 233 7.78 2.06 -15.28
CA ARG A 233 9.21 2.01 -15.63
C ARG A 233 9.47 1.85 -17.12
N ASP A 234 8.81 0.89 -17.75
CA ASP A 234 9.00 0.54 -19.16
C ASP A 234 8.07 1.35 -20.09
N GLY A 235 7.12 2.07 -19.47
CA GLY A 235 6.13 2.89 -20.16
C GLY A 235 6.34 4.38 -19.96
N VAL A 236 5.68 4.94 -18.93
CA VAL A 236 5.68 6.38 -18.63
C VAL A 236 7.09 6.97 -18.58
N LEU A 237 8.02 6.32 -17.90
CA LEU A 237 9.39 6.84 -17.73
C LEU A 237 10.25 6.73 -18.99
N ILE A 238 9.84 5.94 -19.99
CA ILE A 238 10.51 5.89 -21.29
C ILE A 238 9.98 6.96 -22.23
N ARG A 239 8.67 7.22 -22.20
CA ARG A 239 7.98 7.99 -23.26
C ARG A 239 7.50 9.38 -22.83
N ALA A 240 7.34 9.61 -21.53
CA ALA A 240 6.94 10.89 -20.96
C ALA A 240 7.59 11.20 -19.59
N PRO A 241 8.91 10.95 -19.40
CA PRO A 241 9.56 11.17 -18.11
C PRO A 241 9.48 12.63 -17.66
N ASP A 242 9.79 13.59 -18.55
CA ASP A 242 9.80 15.02 -18.22
C ASP A 242 8.39 15.54 -17.88
N GLU A 243 7.37 15.11 -18.61
CA GLU A 243 5.98 15.46 -18.30
C GLU A 243 5.53 14.89 -16.96
N MET A 244 5.93 13.65 -16.66
CA MET A 244 5.57 12.99 -15.41
C MET A 244 6.26 13.69 -14.23
N ILE A 245 7.55 14.01 -14.37
CA ILE A 245 8.32 14.74 -13.35
C ILE A 245 7.73 16.13 -13.15
N SER A 246 7.50 16.87 -14.23
CA SER A 246 6.92 18.22 -14.17
C SER A 246 5.55 18.21 -13.50
N LEU A 247 4.67 17.26 -13.85
CA LEU A 247 3.34 17.12 -13.24
C LEU A 247 3.45 16.82 -11.75
N ALA A 248 4.14 15.74 -11.38
CA ALA A 248 4.22 15.26 -10.00
C ALA A 248 5.00 16.21 -9.07
N SER A 249 5.92 17.02 -9.62
CA SER A 249 6.66 18.03 -8.86
C SER A 249 5.77 19.12 -8.27
N GLN A 250 4.52 19.26 -8.74
CA GLN A 250 3.56 20.24 -8.22
C GLN A 250 2.86 19.77 -6.93
N TRP A 251 3.05 18.52 -6.51
CA TRP A 251 2.55 18.00 -5.24
C TRP A 251 3.56 18.28 -4.12
N HIS A 252 3.12 19.09 -3.15
CA HIS A 252 3.88 19.42 -1.95
C HIS A 252 3.07 19.27 -0.67
N VAL A 253 3.79 18.94 0.40
CA VAL A 253 3.25 18.83 1.75
C VAL A 253 4.13 19.63 2.69
N LYS A 254 3.56 20.64 3.34
CA LYS A 254 4.24 21.32 4.44
C LYS A 254 3.94 20.63 5.78
N PRO A 255 4.87 20.65 6.76
CA PRO A 255 4.65 20.08 8.08
C PRO A 255 3.33 20.52 8.76
N GLU A 256 2.93 21.77 8.58
CA GLU A 256 1.70 22.34 9.14
C GLU A 256 0.41 21.90 8.43
N GLU A 257 0.52 21.33 7.22
CA GLU A 257 -0.61 20.86 6.40
C GLU A 257 -0.78 19.33 6.45
N LEU A 258 0.04 18.63 7.23
CA LEU A 258 0.14 17.16 7.23
C LEU A 258 -1.21 16.46 7.38
N GLN A 259 -2.05 16.90 8.33
CA GLN A 259 -3.35 16.29 8.60
C GLN A 259 -4.26 16.36 7.37
N GLN A 260 -4.36 17.55 6.76
CA GLN A 260 -5.22 17.77 5.60
C GLN A 260 -4.66 17.07 4.37
N LYS A 261 -3.35 17.16 4.13
CA LYS A 261 -2.70 16.53 2.98
C LYS A 261 -2.74 15.00 3.06
N THR A 262 -2.68 14.41 4.25
CA THR A 262 -2.88 12.97 4.43
C THR A 262 -4.30 12.58 4.04
N ALA A 263 -5.30 13.32 4.52
CA ALA A 263 -6.70 13.08 4.15
C ALA A 263 -6.93 13.27 2.64
N GLU A 264 -6.29 14.28 2.04
CA GLU A 264 -6.36 14.56 0.60
C GLU A 264 -5.80 13.39 -0.23
N MET A 265 -4.63 12.83 0.15
CA MET A 265 -4.03 11.66 -0.49
C MET A 265 -4.90 10.41 -0.36
N ILE A 266 -5.43 10.16 0.84
CA ILE A 266 -6.35 9.05 1.10
C ILE A 266 -7.60 9.20 0.20
N ASN A 267 -8.21 10.39 0.17
CA ASN A 267 -9.38 10.66 -0.67
C ASN A 267 -9.11 10.46 -2.16
N ALA A 268 -8.02 11.03 -2.67
CA ALA A 268 -7.65 10.97 -4.08
C ALA A 268 -7.36 9.54 -4.54
N THR A 269 -6.72 8.72 -3.70
CA THR A 269 -6.45 7.31 -4.03
C THR A 269 -7.72 6.48 -4.08
N VAL A 270 -8.65 6.68 -3.14
CA VAL A 270 -9.99 6.07 -3.19
C VAL A 270 -10.76 6.54 -4.43
N TYR A 271 -10.66 7.83 -4.76
CA TYR A 271 -11.34 8.42 -5.92
C TYR A 271 -10.96 7.72 -7.22
N TYR A 272 -9.69 7.74 -7.63
CA TYR A 272 -9.33 7.15 -8.91
C TYR A 272 -9.46 5.62 -8.90
N THR A 273 -9.33 4.96 -7.74
CA THR A 273 -9.48 3.51 -7.64
C THR A 273 -10.93 3.09 -7.83
N GLY A 274 -11.87 3.77 -7.17
CA GLY A 274 -13.29 3.48 -7.24
C GLY A 274 -13.94 3.91 -8.55
N ALA A 275 -13.57 5.08 -9.05
CA ALA A 275 -14.23 5.70 -10.20
C ALA A 275 -13.69 5.22 -11.57
N SER A 276 -12.60 4.45 -11.61
CA SER A 276 -12.06 3.85 -12.84
C SER A 276 -12.88 2.62 -13.30
N GLN A 277 -14.18 2.80 -13.47
CA GLN A 277 -15.11 1.75 -13.90
C GLN A 277 -15.32 1.76 -15.41
N ARG A 278 -15.81 0.64 -15.95
CA ARG A 278 -16.23 0.50 -17.33
C ARG A 278 -17.73 0.22 -17.41
N PRO A 279 -18.57 1.17 -17.85
CA PRO A 279 -20.02 1.07 -17.66
C PRO A 279 -20.73 -0.10 -18.34
N ASP A 280 -20.16 -0.67 -19.41
CA ASP A 280 -20.66 -1.85 -20.11
C ASP A 280 -20.22 -3.18 -19.47
N LYS A 281 -19.34 -3.15 -18.47
CA LYS A 281 -18.73 -4.32 -17.84
C LYS A 281 -19.10 -4.42 -16.37
N ARG A 282 -19.04 -5.63 -15.82
CA ARG A 282 -19.15 -5.88 -14.37
C ARG A 282 -18.26 -4.91 -13.59
N VAL A 283 -18.72 -4.48 -12.42
CA VAL A 283 -17.92 -3.66 -11.50
C VAL A 283 -16.64 -4.41 -11.14
N MET A 284 -15.50 -3.77 -11.33
CA MET A 284 -14.17 -4.32 -11.10
C MET A 284 -13.24 -3.25 -10.56
N PHE A 285 -12.26 -3.64 -9.75
CA PHE A 285 -11.21 -2.75 -9.26
C PHE A 285 -9.88 -3.10 -9.91
N ASP A 286 -9.07 -2.07 -10.17
CA ASP A 286 -7.74 -2.24 -10.73
C ASP A 286 -6.77 -2.78 -9.67
N PHE A 287 -6.13 -3.90 -10.00
CA PHE A 287 -5.18 -4.58 -9.13
C PHE A 287 -4.04 -3.68 -8.67
N TYR A 288 -3.56 -2.76 -9.49
CA TYR A 288 -2.45 -1.89 -9.12
C TYR A 288 -2.94 -0.69 -8.31
N TYR A 289 -4.10 -0.13 -8.63
CA TYR A 289 -4.67 0.99 -7.88
C TYR A 289 -5.05 0.63 -6.44
N MET A 290 -5.58 -0.57 -6.18
CA MET A 290 -5.86 -0.96 -4.80
C MET A 290 -4.61 -0.96 -3.92
N HIS A 291 -3.41 -1.17 -4.45
CA HIS A 291 -2.18 -1.10 -3.64
C HIS A 291 -1.96 0.32 -3.09
N CYS A 292 -2.30 1.35 -3.87
CA CYS A 292 -2.26 2.73 -3.43
C CYS A 292 -3.25 3.00 -2.29
N VAL A 293 -4.47 2.44 -2.38
CA VAL A 293 -5.50 2.56 -1.33
C VAL A 293 -5.09 1.77 -0.08
N ASN A 294 -4.66 0.51 -0.25
CA ASN A 294 -4.20 -0.36 0.84
C ASN A 294 -3.01 0.25 1.59
N CYS A 295 -2.12 0.96 0.91
CA CYS A 295 -1.01 1.68 1.53
C CYS A 295 -1.48 2.97 2.25
N SER A 296 -2.56 3.60 1.79
CA SER A 296 -3.01 4.90 2.30
C SER A 296 -3.40 4.90 3.78
N VAL A 297 -3.96 3.79 4.28
CA VAL A 297 -4.36 3.64 5.69
C VAL A 297 -3.21 3.86 6.67
N PHE A 298 -1.99 3.43 6.30
CA PHE A 298 -0.82 3.54 7.18
C PHE A 298 -0.33 4.98 7.33
N PHE A 299 -0.71 5.89 6.44
CA PHE A 299 -0.39 7.31 6.62
C PHE A 299 -1.14 7.92 7.80
N SER A 300 -2.32 7.39 8.15
CA SER A 300 -3.00 7.73 9.40
C SER A 300 -2.21 7.22 10.62
N ALA A 301 -1.56 6.07 10.52
CA ALA A 301 -0.71 5.53 11.59
C ALA A 301 0.59 6.36 11.73
N PHE A 302 1.35 6.53 10.65
CA PHE A 302 2.58 7.33 10.63
C PHE A 302 2.37 8.75 11.12
N LEU A 303 1.23 9.37 10.82
CA LEU A 303 0.90 10.72 11.29
C LEU A 303 0.90 10.83 12.83
N ASN A 304 0.47 9.77 13.52
CA ASN A 304 0.36 9.73 14.98
C ASN A 304 1.65 9.30 15.69
N GLU A 305 2.69 8.91 14.96
CA GLU A 305 3.96 8.48 15.55
C GLU A 305 4.80 9.66 16.05
N PRO A 306 5.13 9.74 17.35
CA PRO A 306 5.89 10.86 17.90
C PRO A 306 7.40 10.79 17.60
N TRP A 307 7.94 9.59 17.33
CA TRP A 307 9.35 9.39 17.01
C TRP A 307 9.72 9.83 15.59
N LEU A 308 8.73 9.96 14.71
CA LEU A 308 8.94 10.37 13.32
C LEU A 308 8.79 11.88 13.19
N LYS A 309 9.87 12.56 12.77
CA LYS A 309 9.86 14.02 12.57
C LYS A 309 8.81 14.45 11.54
N GLN A 310 8.21 15.61 11.74
CA GLN A 310 7.16 16.14 10.85
C GLN A 310 7.67 16.31 9.41
N GLU A 311 8.92 16.72 9.23
CA GLU A 311 9.56 16.86 7.91
C GLU A 311 9.70 15.52 7.19
N ASN A 312 9.94 14.44 7.95
CA ASN A 312 10.03 13.09 7.39
C ASN A 312 8.64 12.51 7.07
N LYS A 313 7.62 12.81 7.90
CA LYS A 313 6.22 12.52 7.55
C LYS A 313 5.82 13.22 6.25
N ALA A 314 6.19 14.49 6.11
CA ALA A 314 5.88 15.28 4.93
C ALA A 314 6.55 14.69 3.68
N ARG A 315 7.85 14.38 3.72
CA ARG A 315 8.55 13.74 2.59
C ARG A 315 7.96 12.38 2.23
N LEU A 316 7.64 11.55 3.23
CA LEU A 316 7.00 10.25 3.01
C LEU A 316 5.66 10.41 2.27
N LEU A 317 4.85 11.38 2.68
CA LEU A 317 3.55 11.68 2.05
C LEU A 317 3.69 12.29 0.65
N GLU A 318 4.70 13.14 0.43
CA GLU A 318 5.00 13.67 -0.90
C GLU A 318 5.35 12.54 -1.88
N TRP A 319 6.26 11.63 -1.49
CA TRP A 319 6.66 10.50 -2.33
C TRP A 319 5.50 9.56 -2.61
N LYS A 320 4.62 9.34 -1.62
CA LYS A 320 3.39 8.57 -1.81
C LYS A 320 2.49 9.19 -2.87
N GLY A 321 2.12 10.46 -2.72
CA GLY A 321 1.25 11.15 -3.68
C GLY A 321 1.86 11.22 -5.09
N ARG A 322 3.18 11.45 -5.19
CA ARG A 322 3.92 11.45 -6.46
C ARG A 322 3.88 10.09 -7.15
N LEU A 323 4.06 9.00 -6.41
CA LEU A 323 3.95 7.65 -6.97
C LEU A 323 2.51 7.30 -7.33
N ASP A 324 1.52 7.74 -6.56
CA ASP A 324 0.10 7.53 -6.88
C ASP A 324 -0.28 8.18 -8.21
N LEU A 325 0.21 9.38 -8.49
CA LEU A 325 0.05 10.04 -9.80
C LEU A 325 0.66 9.20 -10.93
N ALA A 326 1.88 8.71 -10.75
CA ALA A 326 2.52 7.84 -11.75
C ALA A 326 1.76 6.51 -11.93
N MET A 327 1.22 5.95 -10.86
CA MET A 327 0.36 4.77 -10.89
C MET A 327 -0.89 5.05 -11.74
N TYR A 328 -1.60 6.15 -11.50
CA TYR A 328 -2.76 6.56 -12.31
C TYR A 328 -2.41 6.75 -13.80
N VAL A 329 -1.34 7.49 -14.08
CA VAL A 329 -0.89 7.74 -15.46
C VAL A 329 -0.53 6.46 -16.19
N SER A 330 0.17 5.54 -15.54
CA SER A 330 0.59 4.28 -16.14
C SER A 330 -0.56 3.35 -16.54
N ARG A 331 -1.78 3.68 -16.11
CA ARG A 331 -3.01 3.00 -16.50
C ARG A 331 -3.81 3.75 -17.57
N ARG A 332 -3.17 4.66 -18.32
CA ARG A 332 -3.75 5.52 -19.37
C ARG A 332 -4.79 6.52 -18.87
N CYS A 333 -4.69 6.94 -17.61
CA CYS A 333 -5.54 7.98 -17.03
C CYS A 333 -7.05 7.74 -17.34
N PRO A 334 -7.63 6.59 -16.93
CA PRO A 334 -9.02 6.25 -17.23
C PRO A 334 -9.98 7.34 -16.79
N GLU A 335 -11.14 7.40 -17.43
CA GLU A 335 -12.18 8.35 -17.00
C GLU A 335 -12.65 7.99 -15.60
N LEU A 336 -12.82 8.99 -14.76
CA LEU A 336 -13.23 8.80 -13.37
C LEU A 336 -14.72 9.08 -13.25
N LEU A 337 -15.50 8.01 -13.31
CA LEU A 337 -16.96 8.03 -13.35
C LEU A 337 -17.54 8.03 -11.94
N LEU A 338 -17.70 9.22 -11.33
CA LEU A 338 -18.27 9.32 -9.98
C LEU A 338 -19.71 8.80 -9.88
N ASP A 339 -20.48 8.89 -10.96
CA ASP A 339 -21.86 8.42 -11.01
C ASP A 339 -21.98 6.90 -10.86
N GLU A 340 -20.94 6.15 -11.22
CA GLU A 340 -20.85 4.71 -11.00
C GLU A 340 -20.81 4.34 -9.52
N ILE A 341 -20.28 5.25 -8.69
CA ILE A 341 -20.25 5.11 -7.24
C ILE A 341 -21.59 5.57 -6.68
N LYS A 342 -21.96 6.83 -6.93
CA LYS A 342 -23.14 7.50 -6.37
C LYS A 342 -24.44 6.73 -6.60
N ASN A 343 -24.56 6.09 -7.77
CA ASN A 343 -25.77 5.39 -8.16
C ASN A 343 -25.69 3.87 -7.94
N TYR A 344 -24.60 3.37 -7.35
CA TYR A 344 -24.42 1.94 -7.12
C TYR A 344 -25.55 1.36 -6.26
N LYS A 345 -26.04 0.18 -6.64
CA LYS A 345 -27.07 -0.58 -5.91
C LYS A 345 -26.44 -1.84 -5.32
N PRO A 346 -26.15 -1.86 -4.01
CA PRO A 346 -25.56 -3.03 -3.37
C PRO A 346 -26.44 -4.27 -3.51
N LYS A 347 -25.83 -5.43 -3.76
CA LYS A 347 -26.54 -6.72 -3.81
C LYS A 347 -27.07 -7.11 -2.44
N LYS A 348 -26.33 -6.78 -1.38
CA LYS A 348 -26.69 -7.01 0.03
C LYS A 348 -26.40 -5.72 0.83
N PRO A 349 -27.33 -4.74 0.83
CA PRO A 349 -27.14 -3.50 1.56
C PRO A 349 -26.93 -3.73 3.06
N SER A 350 -25.93 -3.08 3.63
CA SER A 350 -25.57 -3.14 5.05
C SER A 350 -24.71 -1.93 5.44
N ASP A 351 -24.39 -1.81 6.73
CA ASP A 351 -23.32 -0.93 7.20
C ASP A 351 -21.94 -1.60 7.01
N TRP A 352 -20.89 -0.96 7.53
CA TRP A 352 -19.53 -1.51 7.52
C TRP A 352 -19.41 -2.84 8.24
N ALA A 353 -20.13 -3.06 9.35
CA ALA A 353 -20.10 -4.32 10.06
C ALA A 353 -20.59 -5.47 9.17
N GLY A 354 -21.66 -5.25 8.39
CA GLY A 354 -22.14 -6.22 7.42
C GLY A 354 -21.18 -6.49 6.25
N ILE A 355 -20.45 -5.48 5.76
CA ILE A 355 -19.42 -5.66 4.73
C ILE A 355 -18.23 -6.45 5.30
N ILE A 356 -17.77 -6.08 6.50
CA ILE A 356 -16.65 -6.71 7.19
C ILE A 356 -16.91 -8.20 7.41
N ARG A 357 -18.11 -8.56 7.92
CA ARG A 357 -18.49 -9.97 8.12
C ARG A 357 -18.54 -10.80 6.85
N ARG A 358 -18.63 -10.17 5.67
CA ARG A 358 -18.56 -10.85 4.38
C ARG A 358 -17.13 -10.96 3.85
N VAL A 359 -16.27 -9.97 4.13
CA VAL A 359 -14.90 -9.95 3.59
C VAL A 359 -13.94 -10.83 4.37
N ASP A 360 -14.08 -10.93 5.69
CA ASP A 360 -13.15 -11.70 6.54
C ASP A 360 -13.05 -13.20 6.19
N PRO A 361 -14.15 -13.93 5.88
CA PRO A 361 -14.06 -15.34 5.51
C PRO A 361 -13.75 -15.58 4.02
N LEU A 362 -13.55 -14.53 3.22
CA LEU A 362 -13.32 -14.63 1.78
C LEU A 362 -12.00 -15.38 1.52
N PRO A 363 -11.99 -16.41 0.65
CA PRO A 363 -10.77 -17.15 0.34
C PRO A 363 -9.91 -16.39 -0.67
N ASP A 364 -9.23 -15.33 -0.21
CA ASP A 364 -8.22 -14.59 -0.97
C ASP A 364 -6.88 -14.47 -0.20
N ASP A 365 -5.92 -13.76 -0.80
CA ASP A 365 -4.63 -13.40 -0.22
C ASP A 365 -4.68 -12.04 0.53
N GLY A 366 -5.88 -11.61 0.93
CA GLY A 366 -6.15 -10.44 1.74
C GLY A 366 -6.29 -9.12 0.97
N HIS A 367 -6.29 -9.14 -0.37
CA HIS A 367 -6.47 -7.91 -1.15
C HIS A 367 -7.82 -7.25 -0.90
N ALA A 368 -8.90 -8.03 -0.81
CA ALA A 368 -10.24 -7.51 -0.60
C ALA A 368 -10.42 -6.90 0.80
N SER A 369 -9.99 -7.61 1.85
CA SER A 369 -10.11 -7.14 3.23
C SER A 369 -9.26 -5.89 3.49
N LYS A 370 -8.04 -5.83 2.93
CA LYS A 370 -7.22 -4.61 2.92
C LYS A 370 -7.95 -3.42 2.27
N LEU A 371 -8.56 -3.64 1.11
CA LEU A 371 -9.24 -2.58 0.37
C LEU A 371 -10.47 -2.07 1.14
N VAL A 372 -11.28 -2.97 1.70
CA VAL A 372 -12.42 -2.63 2.56
C VAL A 372 -11.95 -1.83 3.79
N ARG A 373 -10.93 -2.31 4.50
CA ARG A 373 -10.39 -1.63 5.69
C ARG A 373 -9.88 -0.23 5.36
N ALA A 374 -9.15 -0.07 4.27
CA ALA A 374 -8.60 1.21 3.86
C ALA A 374 -9.68 2.21 3.44
N ILE A 375 -10.72 1.79 2.72
CA ILE A 375 -11.86 2.66 2.37
C ILE A 375 -12.63 3.09 3.62
N ALA A 376 -12.82 2.19 4.59
CA ALA A 376 -13.49 2.51 5.84
C ALA A 376 -12.68 3.51 6.71
N ASN A 377 -11.35 3.37 6.76
CA ASN A 377 -10.48 4.40 7.33
C ASN A 377 -10.60 5.74 6.59
N SER A 378 -10.75 5.70 5.27
CA SER A 378 -10.87 6.90 4.44
C SER A 378 -12.10 7.72 4.79
N GLU A 379 -13.24 7.06 5.05
CA GLU A 379 -14.46 7.74 5.53
C GLU A 379 -14.19 8.51 6.83
N GLN A 380 -13.57 7.85 7.81
CA GLN A 380 -13.29 8.44 9.12
C GLN A 380 -12.36 9.67 9.02
N VAL A 381 -11.29 9.55 8.23
CA VAL A 381 -10.28 10.60 8.08
C VAL A 381 -10.81 11.79 7.26
N CYS A 382 -11.59 11.51 6.21
CA CYS A 382 -12.09 12.53 5.29
C CYS A 382 -13.34 13.27 5.81
N LYS A 383 -14.07 12.74 6.79
CA LYS A 383 -15.32 13.30 7.31
C LYS A 383 -15.25 14.78 7.67
N GLN A 384 -14.14 15.23 8.26
CA GLN A 384 -13.97 16.63 8.65
C GLN A 384 -13.76 17.60 7.47
N TYR A 385 -13.53 17.07 6.27
CA TYR A 385 -13.22 17.84 5.06
C TYR A 385 -14.37 17.82 4.03
N GLU A 386 -15.58 17.38 4.39
CA GLU A 386 -16.72 17.30 3.45
C GLU A 386 -17.11 18.64 2.80
N SER A 387 -16.84 19.76 3.49
CA SER A 387 -17.08 21.12 2.98
C SER A 387 -16.01 21.62 2.01
N GLN A 388 -14.88 20.91 1.88
CA GLN A 388 -13.82 21.29 0.96
C GLN A 388 -14.25 21.09 -0.51
N PRO A 389 -13.66 21.82 -1.47
CA PRO A 389 -13.97 21.67 -2.89
C PRO A 389 -13.78 20.24 -3.44
N ASP A 390 -14.59 19.85 -4.43
CA ASP A 390 -14.55 18.52 -5.06
C ASP A 390 -13.26 18.27 -5.84
N ASP A 391 -12.60 19.34 -6.30
CA ASP A 391 -11.27 19.26 -6.93
C ASP A 391 -10.14 19.12 -5.90
N VAL A 392 -10.46 18.94 -4.61
CA VAL A 392 -9.52 18.58 -3.53
C VAL A 392 -9.97 17.27 -2.88
N PHE A 393 -11.26 17.17 -2.52
CA PHE A 393 -11.89 15.98 -1.92
C PHE A 393 -13.05 15.51 -2.80
N ALA A 394 -12.83 14.55 -3.69
CA ALA A 394 -13.82 14.09 -4.66
C ALA A 394 -14.80 13.04 -4.08
N ILE A 395 -14.39 12.24 -3.10
CA ILE A 395 -15.23 11.24 -2.43
C ILE A 395 -15.77 11.82 -1.12
N LYS A 396 -17.09 11.80 -0.92
CA LYS A 396 -17.76 12.42 0.23
C LYS A 396 -18.95 11.58 0.71
N GLY A 397 -19.32 11.74 1.97
CA GLY A 397 -20.55 11.17 2.54
C GLY A 397 -20.67 9.66 2.30
N ASP A 398 -21.83 9.24 1.81
CA ASP A 398 -22.19 7.82 1.62
C ASP A 398 -21.40 7.12 0.51
N MET A 399 -20.64 7.86 -0.32
CA MET A 399 -19.81 7.28 -1.38
C MET A 399 -18.77 6.30 -0.84
N PHE A 400 -18.25 6.49 0.38
CA PHE A 400 -17.31 5.55 0.99
C PHE A 400 -17.97 4.19 1.28
N LEU A 401 -19.17 4.19 1.87
CA LEU A 401 -19.91 2.96 2.13
C LEU A 401 -20.36 2.30 0.82
N GLN A 402 -20.76 3.08 -0.18
CA GLN A 402 -21.06 2.57 -1.53
C GLN A 402 -19.85 1.88 -2.15
N LEU A 403 -18.66 2.47 -2.04
CA LEU A 403 -17.41 1.84 -2.49
C LEU A 403 -17.11 0.54 -1.73
N GLY A 404 -17.35 0.50 -0.41
CA GLY A 404 -17.26 -0.74 0.36
C GLY A 404 -18.16 -1.84 -0.20
N HIS A 405 -19.41 -1.50 -0.53
CA HIS A 405 -20.36 -2.41 -1.18
C HIS A 405 -19.91 -2.84 -2.58
N MET A 406 -19.41 -1.91 -3.39
CA MET A 406 -18.86 -2.21 -4.72
C MET A 406 -17.72 -3.22 -4.62
N VAL A 407 -16.79 -3.04 -3.68
CA VAL A 407 -15.65 -3.94 -3.48
C VAL A 407 -16.14 -5.34 -3.14
N ILE A 408 -16.93 -5.51 -2.06
CA ILE A 408 -17.36 -6.84 -1.62
C ILE A 408 -18.21 -7.55 -2.70
N ASP A 409 -19.11 -6.83 -3.37
CA ASP A 409 -19.95 -7.41 -4.41
C ASP A 409 -19.16 -7.80 -5.68
N SER A 410 -18.02 -7.15 -5.93
CA SER A 410 -17.11 -7.44 -7.06
C SER A 410 -16.20 -8.64 -6.79
N VAL A 411 -15.95 -8.99 -5.52
CA VAL A 411 -15.11 -10.14 -5.15
C VAL A 411 -15.91 -11.39 -4.75
N GLU A 412 -17.21 -11.26 -4.45
CA GLU A 412 -18.11 -12.40 -4.19
C GLU A 412 -18.58 -13.14 -5.47
N VAL A 413 -18.15 -12.72 -6.66
CA VAL A 413 -18.50 -13.33 -7.96
C VAL A 413 -17.41 -14.24 -8.49
N SER A 414 -17.65 -14.96 -9.59
CA SER A 414 -16.61 -15.77 -10.25
C SER A 414 -15.43 -14.92 -10.73
N ASP A 415 -14.27 -15.57 -10.87
CA ASP A 415 -13.09 -14.97 -11.46
C ASP A 415 -13.34 -14.36 -12.85
N PRO A 416 -12.54 -13.36 -13.25
CA PRO A 416 -11.47 -12.72 -12.45
C PRO A 416 -12.02 -11.78 -11.35
N LYS A 417 -11.30 -11.63 -10.23
CA LYS A 417 -11.67 -10.69 -9.15
C LYS A 417 -11.23 -9.24 -9.39
N TRP A 418 -10.19 -9.06 -10.19
CA TRP A 418 -9.54 -7.77 -10.43
C TRP A 418 -9.30 -7.57 -11.93
N VAL A 419 -9.38 -6.33 -12.39
CA VAL A 419 -8.82 -5.95 -13.69
C VAL A 419 -7.37 -5.54 -13.51
N ARG A 420 -6.54 -5.78 -14.53
CA ARG A 420 -5.13 -5.38 -14.52
C ARG A 420 -4.90 -4.36 -15.61
N SER A 421 -4.85 -3.09 -15.21
CA SER A 421 -4.70 -1.91 -16.04
C SER A 421 -6.01 -1.36 -16.62
N ALA A 422 -6.90 -0.86 -15.76
CA ALA A 422 -8.28 -0.49 -16.08
C ALA A 422 -8.49 0.55 -17.20
N GLY A 423 -7.51 1.36 -17.58
CA GLY A 423 -7.63 2.27 -18.74
C GLY A 423 -7.21 1.67 -20.08
N PHE A 424 -6.91 0.38 -20.13
CA PHE A 424 -6.67 -0.38 -21.36
C PHE A 424 -7.92 -1.19 -21.70
N ASP A 425 -8.30 -1.26 -22.97
CA ASP A 425 -9.46 -2.04 -23.41
C ASP A 425 -9.21 -3.54 -23.21
N GLU A 426 -7.97 -3.97 -23.43
CA GLU A 426 -7.46 -5.33 -23.28
C GLU A 426 -7.71 -5.87 -21.85
N ALA A 427 -7.69 -5.01 -20.83
CA ALA A 427 -7.95 -5.41 -19.44
C ALA A 427 -9.40 -5.85 -19.18
N TRP A 428 -10.32 -5.56 -20.11
CA TRP A 428 -11.76 -5.79 -19.95
C TRP A 428 -12.34 -6.85 -20.89
N GLU A 429 -11.52 -7.46 -21.76
CA GLU A 429 -11.97 -8.43 -22.77
C GLU A 429 -12.71 -9.62 -22.11
N ASP A 430 -12.11 -10.20 -21.07
CA ASP A 430 -12.66 -11.36 -20.34
C ASP A 430 -13.67 -10.98 -19.24
N ILE A 431 -13.93 -9.69 -19.04
CA ILE A 431 -14.89 -9.25 -18.03
C ILE A 431 -16.30 -9.37 -18.59
N PRO A 432 -17.23 -10.05 -17.90
CA PRO A 432 -18.61 -10.15 -18.33
C PRO A 432 -19.26 -8.77 -18.45
N ALA A 433 -20.15 -8.63 -19.44
CA ALA A 433 -21.02 -7.46 -19.51
C ALA A 433 -21.94 -7.41 -18.28
N ARG A 434 -22.29 -6.20 -17.84
CA ARG A 434 -23.34 -6.02 -16.82
C ARG A 434 -24.63 -5.53 -17.47
N ALA A 435 -25.77 -5.95 -16.91
CA ALA A 435 -27.06 -5.39 -17.29
C ALA A 435 -27.05 -3.89 -16.99
N ARG A 436 -27.38 -3.06 -17.98
CA ARG A 436 -27.65 -1.63 -17.75
C ARG A 436 -29.00 -1.55 -17.05
N LEU A 437 -29.02 -0.98 -15.84
CA LEU A 437 -30.26 -0.64 -15.14
C LEU A 437 -30.94 0.54 -15.82
#